data_AF-A0A9X0LX83-F1
#
_entry.id   AF-A0A9X0LX83-F1
#
_cell.length_a   1.000
_cell.length_b   1.000
_cell.length_c   1.000
_cell.angle_alpha   90.00
_cell.angle_beta   90.00
_cell.angle_gamma   90.00
#
_symmetry.space_group_name_H-M   'P 1'
#
loop_
_entity.id
_entity.type
_entity.pdbx_description
1 polymer ?
#
loop_
_entity_poly.entity_id
_entity_poly.type
_entity_poly.pdbx_seq_one_letter_code
_entity_poly.pdbx_strand_id
1 'polypeptide(L)'
;MDIPASTQIGQGFKIEHIGGIVINSEAILGNNVTILNNVVIGMEKRGSRMGTPIIGDKVYIASGAVIVGKVKIGNNVLIAANSFVNFDVPDNSVVIGNKIISSPSATDSYI
;
A
#
# COMPACT_ATOMS: atom_id res chain seq x y z
N MET A 1 14.16 1.72 -7.42
CA MET A 1 13.58 1.29 -6.13
C MET A 1 13.96 2.36 -5.14
N ASP A 2 12.98 2.88 -4.44
CA ASP A 2 13.15 3.91 -3.41
C ASP A 2 12.60 3.34 -2.10
N ILE A 3 13.51 2.83 -1.27
CA ILE A 3 13.21 2.27 0.04
C ILE A 3 14.26 2.85 1.01
N PRO A 4 13.91 3.87 1.81
CA PRO A 4 14.82 4.45 2.78
C PRO A 4 15.29 3.42 3.81
N ALA A 5 16.54 3.52 4.25
CA ALA A 5 17.12 2.61 5.25
C ALA A 5 16.41 2.66 6.62
N SER A 6 15.66 3.72 6.89
CA SER A 6 14.85 3.88 8.10
C SER A 6 13.51 3.15 8.07
N THR A 7 13.12 2.61 6.91
CA THR A 7 11.84 1.88 6.76
C THR A 7 11.85 0.66 7.66
N GLN A 8 10.79 0.49 8.46
CA GLN A 8 10.66 -0.66 9.36
C GLN A 8 10.11 -1.85 8.58
N ILE A 9 10.94 -2.86 8.34
CA ILE A 9 10.59 -4.05 7.55
C ILE A 9 10.93 -5.29 8.38
N GLY A 10 9.92 -6.16 8.57
CA GLY A 10 10.06 -7.44 9.25
C GLY A 10 10.89 -8.47 8.48
N GLN A 11 11.08 -9.63 9.10
CA GLN A 11 11.84 -10.73 8.52
C GLN A 11 11.10 -11.39 7.35
N GLY A 12 11.83 -11.99 6.41
CA GLY A 12 11.23 -12.71 5.29
C GLY A 12 10.63 -11.79 4.21
N PHE A 13 11.00 -10.52 4.21
CA PHE A 13 10.63 -9.58 3.14
C PHE A 13 11.21 -10.04 1.80
N LYS A 14 10.37 -10.09 0.77
CA LYS A 14 10.73 -10.53 -0.58
C LYS A 14 10.35 -9.48 -1.60
N ILE A 15 11.27 -9.23 -2.53
CA ILE A 15 11.02 -8.42 -3.72
C ILE A 15 11.06 -9.36 -4.91
N GLU A 16 9.95 -9.43 -5.64
CA GLU A 16 9.83 -10.21 -6.88
C GLU A 16 9.68 -9.24 -8.05
N HIS A 17 10.42 -9.46 -9.14
CA HIS A 17 10.47 -8.56 -10.30
C HIS A 17 10.88 -7.12 -9.92
N ILE A 18 12.17 -6.81 -10.01
CA ILE A 18 12.69 -5.51 -9.58
C ILE A 18 12.28 -4.41 -10.57
N GLY A 19 11.76 -3.29 -10.05
CA GLY A 19 11.48 -2.08 -10.83
C GLY A 19 10.38 -1.23 -10.21
N GLY A 20 10.53 0.11 -10.21
CA GLY A 20 9.47 1.05 -9.83
C GLY A 20 8.89 0.98 -8.40
N ILE A 21 9.47 0.20 -7.49
CA ILE A 21 9.01 0.12 -6.09
C ILE A 21 9.35 1.41 -5.34
N VAL A 22 8.37 1.96 -4.63
CA VAL A 22 8.51 3.12 -3.73
C VAL A 22 7.87 2.79 -2.38
N ILE A 23 8.63 2.90 -1.30
CA ILE A 23 8.15 2.71 0.07
C ILE A 23 8.55 3.92 0.90
N ASN A 24 7.56 4.56 1.53
CA ASN A 24 7.82 5.68 2.42
C ASN A 24 8.60 5.25 3.66
N SER A 25 9.54 6.09 4.13
CA SER A 25 10.40 5.81 5.30
C SER A 25 9.65 5.56 6.60
N GLU A 26 8.42 6.07 6.73
CA GLU A 26 7.60 5.91 7.94
C GLU A 26 6.57 4.77 7.79
N ALA A 27 6.60 4.01 6.69
CA ALA A 27 5.78 2.82 6.55
C ALA A 27 6.34 1.69 7.44
N ILE A 28 5.43 0.86 7.97
CA ILE A 28 5.77 -0.32 8.76
C ILE A 28 5.29 -1.54 8.00
N LEU A 29 6.20 -2.48 7.71
CA LEU A 29 5.91 -3.75 7.08
C LEU A 29 6.23 -4.88 8.05
N GLY A 30 5.26 -5.75 8.29
CA GLY A 30 5.41 -6.96 9.10
C GLY A 30 6.32 -8.01 8.46
N ASN A 31 6.24 -9.23 8.98
CA ASN A 31 7.02 -10.37 8.53
C ASN A 31 6.41 -11.03 7.30
N ASN A 32 7.25 -11.60 6.45
CA ASN A 32 6.87 -12.38 5.27
C ASN A 32 6.02 -11.59 4.27
N VAL A 33 6.34 -10.30 4.08
CA VAL A 33 5.71 -9.46 3.05
C VAL A 33 6.42 -9.67 1.71
N THR A 34 5.67 -9.98 0.66
CA THR A 34 6.18 -10.01 -0.72
C THR A 34 5.66 -8.80 -1.49
N ILE A 35 6.55 -8.11 -2.20
CA ILE A 35 6.22 -6.96 -3.05
C ILE A 35 6.73 -7.19 -4.46
N LEU A 36 5.87 -6.89 -5.45
CA LEU A 36 6.20 -6.95 -6.87
C LEU A 36 6.59 -5.57 -7.44
N ASN A 37 7.04 -5.53 -8.69
CA ASN A 37 7.38 -4.28 -9.39
C ASN A 37 6.26 -3.23 -9.34
N ASN A 38 6.65 -1.96 -9.37
CA ASN A 38 5.78 -0.78 -9.46
C ASN A 38 4.81 -0.60 -8.27
N VAL A 39 5.04 -1.29 -7.15
CA VAL A 39 4.25 -1.07 -5.94
C VAL A 39 4.63 0.25 -5.28
N VAL A 40 3.62 0.98 -4.82
CA VAL A 40 3.77 2.23 -4.06
C VAL A 40 3.13 2.07 -2.68
N ILE A 41 3.93 2.27 -1.63
CA ILE A 41 3.47 2.42 -0.24
C ILE A 41 3.76 3.86 0.17
N GLY A 42 2.74 4.71 0.10
CA GLY A 42 2.87 6.18 0.14
C GLY A 42 2.15 6.85 1.31
N MET A 43 2.58 8.07 1.63
CA MET A 43 1.98 8.90 2.68
C MET A 43 0.88 9.82 2.12
N GLU A 44 -0.26 9.92 2.81
CA GLU A 44 -1.16 11.07 2.64
C GLU A 44 -0.67 12.24 3.51
N LYS A 45 -0.54 13.43 2.92
CA LYS A 45 -0.05 14.63 3.62
C LYS A 45 -1.17 15.48 4.26
N ARG A 46 -2.44 15.12 4.06
CA ARG A 46 -3.61 15.89 4.49
C ARG A 46 -4.83 14.99 4.64
N GLY A 47 -5.88 15.52 5.28
CA GLY A 47 -7.15 14.82 5.45
C GLY A 47 -7.15 13.83 6.61
N SER A 48 -8.26 13.09 6.75
CA SER A 48 -8.48 12.17 7.87
C SER A 48 -7.52 10.98 7.90
N ARG A 49 -6.87 10.67 6.77
CA ARG A 49 -5.89 9.59 6.63
C ARG A 49 -4.45 10.09 6.53
N MET A 50 -4.15 11.30 7.00
CA MET A 50 -2.78 11.80 7.05
C MET A 50 -1.86 10.81 7.79
N GLY A 51 -0.77 10.41 7.13
CA GLY A 51 0.19 9.42 7.63
C GLY A 51 0.50 8.31 6.63
N THR A 52 1.18 7.27 7.13
CA THR A 52 1.70 6.14 6.35
C THR A 52 0.99 4.81 6.61
N PRO A 53 1.06 3.86 5.66
CA PRO A 53 0.48 2.53 5.84
C PRO A 53 1.22 1.69 6.90
N ILE A 54 0.46 0.86 7.60
CA ILE A 54 0.95 -0.25 8.42
C ILE A 54 0.49 -1.55 7.75
N ILE A 55 1.45 -2.37 7.33
CA ILE A 55 1.22 -3.66 6.67
C ILE A 55 1.49 -4.79 7.67
N GLY A 56 0.53 -5.68 7.86
CA GLY A 56 0.65 -6.85 8.72
C GLY A 56 1.58 -7.94 8.17
N ASP A 57 1.49 -9.12 8.78
CA ASP A 57 2.29 -10.28 8.42
C ASP A 57 1.68 -11.07 7.25
N LYS A 58 2.53 -11.74 6.46
CA LYS A 58 2.13 -12.63 5.36
C LYS A 58 1.26 -11.90 4.32
N VAL A 59 1.70 -10.72 3.90
CA VAL A 59 0.99 -9.92 2.89
C VAL A 59 1.67 -10.05 1.54
N TYR A 60 0.89 -10.34 0.50
CA TYR A 60 1.36 -10.36 -0.88
C TYR A 60 0.83 -9.13 -1.62
N ILE A 61 1.72 -8.31 -2.16
CA ILE A 61 1.40 -7.06 -2.85
C ILE A 61 1.83 -7.16 -4.30
N ALA A 62 0.86 -7.39 -5.19
CA ALA A 62 1.10 -7.63 -6.60
C ALA A 62 1.42 -6.35 -7.38
N SER A 63 1.93 -6.53 -8.61
CA SER A 63 2.49 -5.45 -9.42
C SER A 63 1.56 -4.25 -9.57
N GLY A 64 2.12 -3.05 -9.44
CA GLY A 64 1.39 -1.79 -9.66
C GLY A 64 0.37 -1.44 -8.58
N ALA A 65 0.24 -2.22 -7.50
CA ALA A 65 -0.65 -1.86 -6.39
C ALA A 65 -0.16 -0.59 -5.67
N VAL A 66 -1.12 0.24 -5.27
CA VAL A 66 -0.86 1.52 -4.60
C VAL A 66 -1.60 1.54 -3.26
N ILE A 67 -0.86 1.63 -2.16
CA ILE A 67 -1.37 1.67 -0.79
C ILE A 67 -0.95 3.00 -0.19
N VAL A 68 -1.91 3.86 0.14
CA VAL A 68 -1.62 5.25 0.51
C VAL A 68 -2.46 5.71 1.69
N GLY A 69 -1.80 6.44 2.61
CA GLY A 69 -2.41 7.03 3.79
C GLY A 69 -2.26 6.19 5.04
N LYS A 70 -2.73 6.74 6.16
CA LYS A 70 -2.80 6.07 7.46
C LYS A 70 -3.87 4.98 7.42
N VAL A 71 -3.49 3.85 6.85
CA VAL A 71 -4.32 2.65 6.68
C VAL A 71 -3.62 1.46 7.31
N LYS A 72 -4.41 0.52 7.82
CA LYS A 72 -3.93 -0.74 8.38
C LYS A 72 -4.33 -1.89 7.45
N ILE A 73 -3.33 -2.61 6.95
CA ILE A 73 -3.52 -3.88 6.25
C ILE A 73 -3.30 -5.00 7.26
N GLY A 74 -4.28 -5.88 7.37
CA GLY A 74 -4.24 -7.04 8.26
C GLY A 74 -3.23 -8.11 7.83
N ASN A 75 -3.26 -9.23 8.54
CA ASN A 75 -2.41 -10.38 8.27
C ASN A 75 -3.03 -11.29 7.21
N ASN A 76 -2.18 -12.05 6.48
CA ASN A 76 -2.64 -13.00 5.46
C ASN A 76 -3.54 -12.31 4.41
N VAL A 77 -3.02 -11.24 3.81
CA VAL A 77 -3.76 -10.42 2.83
C VAL A 77 -3.10 -10.51 1.46
N LEU A 78 -3.92 -10.67 0.43
CA LEU A 78 -3.51 -10.54 -0.96
C LEU A 78 -4.02 -9.20 -1.52
N ILE A 79 -3.12 -8.31 -1.93
CA ILE A 79 -3.44 -7.11 -2.69
C ILE A 79 -3.18 -7.41 -4.17
N ALA A 80 -4.25 -7.48 -4.97
CA ALA A 80 -4.15 -7.81 -6.40
C ALA A 80 -3.53 -6.67 -7.21
N ALA A 81 -3.04 -7.01 -8.40
CA ALA A 81 -2.33 -6.09 -9.27
C ALA A 81 -3.18 -4.85 -9.60
N ASN A 82 -2.53 -3.68 -9.63
CA ASN A 82 -3.16 -2.38 -9.90
C ASN A 82 -4.30 -1.98 -8.94
N SER A 83 -4.43 -2.60 -7.77
CA SER A 83 -5.43 -2.19 -6.77
C SER A 83 -4.99 -0.91 -6.06
N PHE A 84 -5.92 0.02 -5.87
CA PHE A 84 -5.75 1.21 -5.03
C PHE A 84 -6.38 1.00 -3.65
N VAL A 85 -5.57 1.14 -2.61
CA VAL A 85 -5.97 0.90 -1.22
C VAL A 85 -5.74 2.14 -0.37
N ASN A 86 -6.83 2.76 0.08
CA ASN A 86 -6.85 3.89 1.01
C ASN A 86 -7.84 3.67 2.17
N PHE A 87 -8.00 2.42 2.57
CA PHE A 87 -8.90 1.98 3.63
C PHE A 87 -8.26 0.81 4.38
N ASP A 88 -8.73 0.57 5.61
CA ASP A 88 -8.26 -0.56 6.40
C ASP A 88 -8.76 -1.87 5.79
N VAL A 89 -7.88 -2.88 5.78
CA VAL A 89 -8.16 -4.21 5.24
C VAL A 89 -8.03 -5.22 6.39
N PRO A 90 -9.07 -6.01 6.70
CA PRO A 90 -9.00 -6.99 7.77
C PRO A 90 -8.13 -8.20 7.39
N ASP A 91 -7.76 -8.98 8.40
CA ASP A 91 -7.01 -10.24 8.22
C ASP A 91 -7.75 -11.20 7.27
N ASN A 92 -6.99 -12.08 6.59
CA ASN A 92 -7.50 -13.14 5.70
C ASN A 92 -8.34 -12.60 4.53
N SER A 93 -7.87 -11.51 3.90
CA SER A 93 -8.61 -10.81 2.86
C SER A 93 -7.92 -10.82 1.50
N VAL A 94 -8.71 -10.67 0.45
CA VAL A 94 -8.22 -10.39 -0.91
C VAL A 94 -8.78 -9.04 -1.34
N VAL A 95 -7.89 -8.13 -1.75
CA VAL A 95 -8.26 -6.82 -2.30
C VAL A 95 -8.13 -6.87 -3.81
N ILE A 96 -9.21 -6.51 -4.50
CA ILE A 96 -9.27 -6.46 -5.96
C ILE A 96 -9.86 -5.12 -6.43
N GLY A 97 -9.24 -4.53 -7.45
CA GLY A 97 -9.77 -3.36 -8.15
C GLY A 97 -9.73 -2.06 -7.35
N ASN A 98 -10.51 -1.09 -7.82
CA ASN A 98 -10.53 0.27 -7.29
C ASN A 98 -11.93 0.63 -6.77
N LYS A 99 -11.95 1.43 -5.70
CA LYS A 99 -13.19 2.01 -5.17
C LYS A 99 -13.66 3.17 -6.05
N ILE A 100 -14.92 3.13 -6.47
CA ILE A 100 -15.58 4.25 -7.17
C ILE A 100 -16.30 5.11 -6.13
N ILE A 101 -16.09 6.42 -6.17
CA ILE A 101 -16.77 7.40 -5.31
C ILE A 101 -17.49 8.38 -6.22
N SER A 102 -18.82 8.45 -6.12
CA SER A 102 -19.61 9.45 -6.85
C SER A 102 -19.42 10.82 -6.20
N SER A 103 -19.08 11.83 -7.00
CA SER A 103 -19.01 13.22 -6.57
C SER A 103 -19.45 14.14 -7.72
N PRO A 104 -20.41 15.07 -7.50
CA PRO A 104 -20.80 16.04 -8.53
C PRO A 104 -19.69 17.06 -8.84
N SER A 105 -18.72 17.21 -7.93
CA SER A 105 -17.57 18.12 -8.02
C SER A 105 -16.25 17.37 -8.12
N ALA A 106 -16.25 16.17 -8.74
CA ALA A 106 -15.10 15.27 -8.76
C ALA A 106 -13.82 15.90 -9.36
N THR A 107 -13.98 16.84 -10.28
CA THR A 107 -12.88 17.50 -10.99
C THR A 107 -12.63 18.93 -10.54
N ASP A 108 -13.47 19.45 -9.64
CA ASP A 108 -13.33 20.81 -9.13
C ASP A 108 -11.94 20.96 -8.49
N SER A 109 -11.23 22.02 -8.84
CA SER A 109 -9.81 22.30 -8.53
C SER A 109 -8.75 21.71 -9.47
N TYR A 110 -9.13 20.84 -10.42
CA TYR A 110 -8.20 20.26 -11.39
C TYR A 110 -8.41 20.77 -12.83
N ILE A 111 -9.67 21.01 -13.21
CA ILE A 111 -10.11 21.64 -14.47
C ILE A 111 -11.30 22.54 -14.20
#